data_AF-A0A7S3MPB8-F1
#
_entry.id   AF-A0A7S3MPB8-F1
#
_cell.length_a   1.000
_cell.length_b   1.000
_cell.length_c   1.000
_cell.angle_alpha   90.00
_cell.angle_beta   90.00
_cell.angle_gamma   90.00
#
_symmetry.space_group_name_H-M   'P 1'
#
loop_
_entity.id
_entity.type
_entity.pdbx_description
1 polymer ?
#
loop_
_entity_poly.entity_id
_entity_poly.type
_entity_poly.pdbx_seq_one_letter_code
_entity_poly.pdbx_strand_id
1 'polypeptide(L)'
;MFNEDCNMQFDTVSDTMPYNIMKRMFPRGVTTLVEFIPTANNHYTGVFKGAKNAVMRISEFTLTTPELPKTSPCGDIKFLRDGMSSANIHTAFATDGQPSFNYFKNRWTNVLRNSENECTRETLEKWQATATDYVGAYSMMEMAEYDQYGNQEYEPHWPYMIELEPYDVYGWTDAHQNDFQDQLQVIKPNVSMFKVMAYDEPPELGGKESLIGYIVSRSDTVTSLWSDKNLFFQAHRYEDDLKYRPHYTNWLQHWDNGKFTTSGLKSPAPKQKCPFFFLFEEAGLA
;
A
#
# COMPACT_ATOMS: atom_id res chain seq x y z
N MET A 1 -0.97 -9.94 16.75
CA MET A 1 -0.59 -9.91 15.33
C MET A 1 -0.22 -11.30 14.89
N PHE A 2 0.92 -11.89 15.28
CA PHE A 2 1.30 -13.24 14.80
C PHE A 2 0.37 -14.39 15.25
N ASN A 3 -0.49 -14.15 16.26
CA ASN A 3 -1.54 -15.08 16.67
C ASN A 3 -2.89 -14.81 15.98
N GLU A 4 -2.98 -13.80 15.12
CA GLU A 4 -4.16 -13.49 14.31
C GLU A 4 -4.01 -14.17 12.95
N ASP A 5 -5.11 -14.69 12.40
CA ASP A 5 -5.13 -15.30 11.08
C ASP A 5 -4.92 -14.22 9.99
N CYS A 6 -3.85 -14.35 9.21
CA CYS A 6 -3.55 -13.40 8.14
C CYS A 6 -4.59 -13.42 7.03
N ASN A 7 -5.31 -14.54 6.83
CA ASN A 7 -6.36 -14.66 5.83
C ASN A 7 -7.49 -13.65 6.04
N MET A 8 -7.72 -13.18 7.28
CA MET A 8 -8.71 -12.14 7.57
C MET A 8 -8.44 -10.82 6.83
N GLN A 9 -7.19 -10.51 6.47
CA GLN A 9 -6.86 -9.31 5.68
C GLN A 9 -7.38 -9.38 4.25
N PHE A 10 -7.53 -10.60 3.72
CA PHE A 10 -7.89 -10.86 2.33
C PHE A 10 -9.36 -11.27 2.18
N ASP A 11 -9.85 -12.12 3.10
CA ASP A 11 -11.15 -12.78 2.97
C ASP A 11 -12.29 -12.03 3.65
N THR A 12 -11.99 -11.00 4.46
CA THR A 12 -13.01 -10.17 5.08
C THR A 12 -13.49 -9.10 4.12
N VAL A 13 -14.74 -9.20 3.67
CA VAL A 13 -15.41 -8.14 2.90
C VAL A 13 -16.07 -7.16 3.88
N SER A 14 -15.39 -6.05 4.20
CA SER A 14 -15.89 -5.03 5.12
C SER A 14 -15.15 -3.70 4.93
N ASP A 15 -15.77 -2.59 5.34
CA ASP A 15 -15.11 -1.29 5.51
C ASP A 15 -14.66 -1.03 6.96
N THR A 16 -15.13 -1.87 7.88
CA THR A 16 -14.86 -1.78 9.30
C THR A 16 -14.07 -3.01 9.76
N MET A 17 -13.09 -2.80 10.64
CA MET A 17 -12.28 -3.85 11.24
C MET A 17 -13.19 -4.94 11.83
N PRO A 18 -12.88 -6.23 11.61
CA PRO A 18 -13.65 -7.31 12.21
C PRO A 18 -13.72 -7.17 13.73
N TYR A 19 -14.86 -7.57 14.29
CA TYR A 19 -15.09 -7.51 15.73
C TYR A 19 -14.00 -8.28 16.50
N ASN A 20 -13.53 -7.71 17.61
CA ASN A 20 -12.42 -8.20 18.44
C ASN A 20 -11.03 -8.26 17.77
N ILE A 21 -10.84 -7.72 16.57
CA ILE A 21 -9.51 -7.56 15.98
C ILE A 21 -8.97 -6.18 16.31
N MET A 22 -7.75 -6.14 16.84
CA MET A 22 -7.04 -4.90 17.13
C MET A 22 -6.07 -4.59 16.00
N LYS A 23 -6.15 -3.38 15.45
CA LYS A 23 -5.17 -2.89 14.48
C LYS A 23 -3.82 -2.67 15.18
N ARG A 24 -2.88 -3.60 14.97
CA ARG A 24 -1.55 -3.59 15.62
C ARG A 24 -0.44 -3.01 14.75
N MET A 25 -0.57 -3.15 13.43
CA MET A 25 0.26 -2.43 12.47
C MET A 25 -0.41 -1.13 12.09
N PHE A 26 0.38 -0.16 11.65
CA PHE A 26 -0.15 1.13 11.22
C PHE A 26 -0.95 1.86 12.31
N PRO A 27 -0.46 1.92 13.57
CA PRO A 27 -1.29 2.31 14.72
C PRO A 27 -1.68 3.79 14.71
N ARG A 28 -0.96 4.63 13.96
CA ARG A 28 -1.19 6.06 13.81
C ARG A 28 -1.24 6.41 12.33
N GLY A 29 -2.16 7.28 11.95
CA GLY A 29 -2.24 7.79 10.60
C GLY A 29 -3.05 9.07 10.50
N VAL A 30 -3.16 9.56 9.28
CA VAL A 30 -4.06 10.65 8.91
C VAL A 30 -5.00 10.17 7.80
N THR A 31 -6.19 10.75 7.77
CA THR A 31 -7.26 10.39 6.85
C THR A 31 -7.64 11.60 6.02
N THR A 32 -7.83 11.37 4.72
CA THR A 32 -8.24 12.40 3.75
C THR A 32 -9.31 11.82 2.84
N LEU A 33 -10.38 12.56 2.58
CA LEU A 33 -11.26 12.23 1.46
C LEU A 33 -10.52 12.56 0.17
N VAL A 34 -10.52 11.64 -0.78
CA VAL A 34 -9.79 11.80 -2.05
C VAL A 34 -10.68 11.43 -3.24
N GLU A 35 -10.26 11.88 -4.40
CA GLU A 35 -10.80 11.52 -5.71
C GLU A 35 -9.66 11.00 -6.59
N PHE A 36 -9.91 9.94 -7.34
CA PHE A 36 -9.04 9.51 -8.43
C PHE A 36 -9.55 10.11 -9.75
N ILE A 37 -8.73 10.98 -10.35
CA ILE A 37 -9.00 11.62 -11.64
C ILE A 37 -8.12 10.95 -12.70
N PRO A 38 -8.69 10.24 -13.68
CA PRO A 38 -7.90 9.57 -14.71
C PRO A 38 -7.35 10.57 -15.73
N THR A 39 -6.26 10.21 -16.39
CA THR A 39 -5.81 10.92 -17.59
C THR A 39 -6.59 10.46 -18.82
N ALA A 40 -6.59 11.28 -19.88
CA ALA A 40 -7.23 10.94 -21.15
C ALA A 40 -6.60 9.72 -21.85
N ASN A 41 -5.36 9.37 -21.51
CA ASN A 41 -4.63 8.24 -22.08
C ASN A 41 -4.74 6.96 -21.24
N ASN A 42 -5.50 7.00 -20.14
CA ASN A 42 -5.74 5.82 -19.33
C ASN A 42 -6.63 4.83 -20.10
N HIS A 43 -6.21 3.56 -20.12
CA HIS A 43 -6.87 2.47 -20.82
C HIS A 43 -7.22 1.31 -19.86
N TYR A 44 -7.07 1.52 -18.54
CA TYR A 44 -7.55 0.59 -17.52
C TYR A 44 -9.02 0.87 -17.19
N THR A 45 -9.74 -0.17 -16.80
CA THR A 45 -11.20 -0.17 -16.64
C THR A 45 -11.64 -0.09 -15.18
N GLY A 46 -12.94 -0.16 -14.92
CA GLY A 46 -13.49 -0.18 -13.56
C GLY A 46 -13.26 1.14 -12.83
N VAL A 47 -12.79 1.07 -11.59
CA VAL A 47 -12.44 2.22 -10.75
C VAL A 47 -11.39 3.11 -11.42
N PHE A 48 -10.51 2.54 -12.27
CA PHE A 48 -9.53 3.32 -13.02
C PHE A 48 -10.17 4.25 -14.08
N LYS A 49 -11.45 4.11 -14.41
CA LYS A 49 -12.15 5.12 -15.24
C LYS A 49 -12.46 6.42 -14.47
N GLY A 50 -12.16 6.47 -13.18
CA GLY A 50 -12.41 7.59 -12.29
C GLY A 50 -13.28 7.21 -11.11
N ALA A 51 -12.97 7.78 -9.95
CA ALA A 51 -13.69 7.50 -8.72
C ALA A 51 -13.74 8.75 -7.83
N LYS A 52 -14.94 9.31 -7.69
CA LYS A 52 -15.17 10.59 -7.01
C LYS A 52 -15.11 10.48 -5.49
N ASN A 53 -15.49 9.34 -4.93
CA ASN A 53 -15.63 9.13 -3.51
C ASN A 53 -14.64 8.06 -3.04
N ALA A 54 -13.56 8.50 -2.41
CA ALA A 54 -12.60 7.61 -1.79
C ALA A 54 -12.06 8.17 -0.48
N VAL A 55 -11.53 7.27 0.35
CA VAL A 55 -10.85 7.60 1.60
C VAL A 55 -9.42 7.12 1.50
N MET A 56 -8.47 8.05 1.63
CA MET A 56 -7.05 7.72 1.74
C MET A 56 -6.62 7.79 3.20
N ARG A 57 -5.87 6.79 3.64
CA ARG A 57 -5.17 6.81 4.92
C ARG A 57 -3.68 6.70 4.68
N ILE A 58 -2.94 7.71 5.14
CA ILE A 58 -1.47 7.67 5.19
C ILE A 58 -1.07 7.35 6.62
N SER A 59 -0.21 6.35 6.79
CA SER A 59 0.15 5.85 8.11
C SER A 59 1.60 5.40 8.19
N GLU A 60 2.02 5.18 9.44
CA GLU A 60 3.34 4.71 9.81
C GLU A 60 3.30 3.24 10.21
N PHE A 61 4.10 2.40 9.57
CA PHE A 61 4.25 1.00 9.98
C PHE A 61 4.77 0.90 11.43
N THR A 62 5.80 1.68 11.75
CA THR A 62 6.32 1.86 13.11
C THR A 62 6.38 3.32 13.51
N LEU A 63 6.23 3.56 14.81
CA LEU A 63 6.35 4.88 15.40
C LEU A 63 7.73 5.48 15.10
N THR A 64 7.73 6.58 14.37
CA THR A 64 8.93 7.38 14.13
C THR A 64 9.30 8.15 15.41
N THR A 65 10.60 8.20 15.74
CA THR A 65 11.11 9.06 16.82
C THR A 65 12.07 10.11 16.27
N PRO A 66 12.22 11.29 16.90
CA PRO A 66 13.13 12.34 16.41
C PRO A 66 14.60 11.90 16.31
N GLU A 67 15.01 10.89 17.08
CA GLU A 67 16.39 10.42 17.17
C GLU A 67 16.80 9.49 16.02
N LEU A 68 15.83 8.93 15.30
CA LEU A 68 16.06 7.97 14.23
C LEU A 68 15.28 8.38 12.97
N PRO A 69 15.94 8.83 11.89
CA PRO A 69 15.30 9.11 10.61
C PRO A 69 14.82 7.81 9.98
N LYS A 70 13.69 7.29 10.45
CA LYS A 70 13.11 6.04 9.99
C LYS A 70 11.61 6.20 9.93
N THR A 71 11.13 6.80 8.85
CA THR A 71 9.71 6.78 8.52
C THR A 71 9.38 5.51 7.75
N SER A 72 8.14 5.06 7.87
CA SER A 72 7.65 3.88 7.17
C SER A 72 6.32 4.22 6.50
N PRO A 73 6.37 5.05 5.44
CA PRO A 73 5.17 5.58 4.82
C PRO A 73 4.40 4.48 4.11
N CYS A 74 3.13 4.35 4.49
CA CYS A 74 2.18 3.47 3.84
C CYS A 74 0.90 4.25 3.53
N GLY A 75 0.38 4.07 2.31
CA GLY A 75 -0.83 4.69 1.81
C GLY A 75 -1.85 3.64 1.43
N ASP A 76 -2.97 3.63 2.15
CA ASP A 76 -4.13 2.81 1.81
C ASP A 76 -5.22 3.70 1.21
N ILE A 77 -5.84 3.29 0.10
CA ILE A 77 -6.93 4.03 -0.54
C ILE A 77 -8.14 3.11 -0.66
N LYS A 78 -9.30 3.57 -0.20
CA LYS A 78 -10.59 2.88 -0.29
C LYS A 78 -11.51 3.64 -1.22
N PHE A 79 -11.84 3.04 -2.37
CA PHE A 79 -12.80 3.57 -3.34
C PHE A 79 -14.19 3.05 -3.01
N LEU A 80 -15.11 3.96 -2.71
CA LEU A 80 -16.50 3.63 -2.43
C LEU A 80 -17.22 3.39 -3.76
N ARG A 81 -18.01 2.31 -3.82
CA ARG A 81 -18.78 1.91 -5.00
C ARG A 81 -20.25 1.74 -4.65
N ASP A 82 -21.13 2.03 -5.59
CA ASP A 82 -22.56 1.90 -5.38
C ASP A 82 -22.98 0.42 -5.32
N GLY A 83 -23.78 0.06 -4.31
CA GLY A 83 -24.43 -1.25 -4.21
C GLY A 83 -23.51 -2.46 -3.95
N MET A 84 -22.22 -2.25 -3.72
CA MET A 84 -21.24 -3.33 -3.52
C MET A 84 -20.13 -2.94 -2.53
N SER A 85 -19.20 -3.86 -2.27
CA SER A 85 -18.04 -3.58 -1.39
C SER A 85 -17.16 -2.48 -1.96
N SER A 86 -16.36 -1.83 -1.11
CA SER A 86 -15.31 -0.91 -1.57
C SER A 86 -14.20 -1.66 -2.32
N ALA A 87 -13.53 -1.00 -3.25
CA ALA A 87 -12.28 -1.47 -3.85
C ALA A 87 -11.09 -0.80 -3.13
N ASN A 88 -10.06 -1.53 -2.73
CA ASN A 88 -8.96 -0.96 -1.94
C ASN A 88 -7.59 -1.14 -2.60
N ILE A 89 -6.71 -0.18 -2.34
CA ILE A 89 -5.29 -0.22 -2.69
C ILE A 89 -4.48 -0.17 -1.41
N HIS A 90 -3.44 -1.00 -1.35
CA HIS A 90 -2.36 -0.89 -0.37
C HIS A 90 -1.07 -0.51 -1.09
N THR A 91 -0.42 0.57 -0.66
CA THR A 91 0.88 0.98 -1.18
C THR A 91 1.85 1.33 -0.06
N ALA A 92 3.14 1.07 -0.28
CA ALA A 92 4.19 1.57 0.57
C ALA A 92 5.47 1.78 -0.23
N PHE A 93 6.44 2.49 0.35
CA PHE A 93 7.80 2.52 -0.23
C PHE A 93 8.52 1.18 -0.01
N ALA A 94 8.56 0.73 1.25
CA ALA A 94 9.20 -0.52 1.66
C ALA A 94 8.70 -0.92 3.06
N THR A 95 8.69 -2.22 3.34
CA THR A 95 8.32 -2.76 4.66
C THR A 95 9.22 -2.24 5.78
N ASP A 96 10.52 -2.06 5.51
CA ASP A 96 11.47 -1.59 6.53
C ASP A 96 11.53 -0.05 6.65
N GLY A 97 10.76 0.66 5.82
CA GLY A 97 10.71 2.11 5.76
C GLY A 97 11.86 2.74 4.96
N GLN A 98 12.13 4.01 5.24
CA GLN A 98 13.11 4.85 4.55
C GLN A 98 13.96 5.67 5.52
N PRO A 99 15.24 5.96 5.19
CA PRO A 99 16.11 6.78 6.00
C PRO A 99 15.85 8.28 5.79
N SER A 100 14.60 8.73 5.96
CA SER A 100 14.18 10.11 5.73
C SER A 100 12.93 10.44 6.55
N PHE A 101 12.81 11.68 7.02
CA PHE A 101 11.57 12.21 7.60
C PHE A 101 10.60 12.79 6.56
N ASN A 102 11.01 12.91 5.29
CA ASN A 102 10.13 13.34 4.22
C ASN A 102 9.26 12.18 3.74
N TYR A 103 7.99 12.19 4.16
CA TYR A 103 6.98 11.20 3.79
C TYR A 103 6.82 11.02 2.29
N PHE A 104 7.02 12.09 1.53
CA PHE A 104 6.81 12.15 0.08
C PHE A 104 8.11 12.00 -0.72
N LYS A 105 9.21 11.58 -0.08
CA LYS A 105 10.51 11.40 -0.73
C LYS A 105 10.52 10.35 -1.84
N ASN A 106 9.87 9.22 -1.60
CA ASN A 106 9.92 8.06 -2.49
C ASN A 106 8.52 7.69 -2.99
N ARG A 107 8.49 7.07 -4.17
CA ARG A 107 7.26 6.49 -4.73
C ARG A 107 6.79 5.29 -3.91
N TRP A 108 5.47 5.07 -3.88
CA TRP A 108 4.87 3.93 -3.18
C TRP A 108 4.24 2.96 -4.16
N THR A 109 4.39 1.67 -3.94
CA THR A 109 3.91 0.62 -4.86
C THR A 109 3.03 -0.39 -4.15
N ASN A 110 2.10 -1.01 -4.89
CA ASN A 110 1.31 -2.16 -4.44
C ASN A 110 2.05 -3.51 -4.60
N VAL A 111 3.18 -3.51 -5.29
CA VAL A 111 4.08 -4.67 -5.43
C VAL A 111 5.38 -4.34 -4.72
N LEU A 112 5.40 -4.56 -3.41
CA LEU A 112 6.55 -4.30 -2.56
C LEU A 112 7.68 -5.28 -2.85
N ARG A 113 8.91 -4.78 -2.77
CA ARG A 113 10.09 -5.64 -2.75
C ARG A 113 10.25 -6.20 -1.34
N ASN A 114 10.51 -7.49 -1.26
CA ASN A 114 10.66 -8.17 0.03
C ASN A 114 11.94 -7.74 0.72
N SER A 115 11.86 -7.61 2.04
CA SER A 115 12.93 -7.16 2.88
C SER A 115 14.15 -8.08 2.76
N GLU A 116 15.36 -7.54 2.87
CA GLU A 116 16.56 -8.33 3.15
C GLU A 116 16.84 -8.48 4.66
N ASN A 117 16.01 -7.86 5.50
CA ASN A 117 16.14 -7.91 6.95
C ASN A 117 15.60 -9.25 7.48
N GLU A 118 16.47 -10.04 8.12
CA GLU A 118 16.11 -11.34 8.70
C GLU A 118 15.00 -11.25 9.74
N CYS A 119 14.98 -10.20 10.56
CA CYS A 119 13.91 -10.01 11.54
C CYS A 119 12.57 -9.74 10.85
N THR A 120 12.54 -8.93 9.78
CA THR A 120 11.30 -8.67 9.01
C THR A 120 10.81 -9.97 8.34
N ARG A 121 11.74 -10.76 7.80
CA ARG A 121 11.48 -12.08 7.20
C ARG A 121 10.88 -13.07 8.19
N GLU A 122 11.50 -13.23 9.36
CA GLU A 122 11.08 -14.21 10.36
C GLU A 122 9.83 -13.80 11.15
N THR A 123 9.35 -12.57 10.97
CA THR A 123 8.16 -12.05 11.67
C THR A 123 7.01 -11.78 10.70
N LEU A 124 6.93 -10.57 10.14
CA LEU A 124 5.81 -10.12 9.32
C LEU A 124 5.66 -10.92 8.05
N GLU A 125 6.76 -11.09 7.30
CA GLU A 125 6.69 -11.72 5.98
C GLU A 125 6.32 -13.20 6.12
N LYS A 126 6.85 -13.89 7.13
CA LYS A 126 6.43 -15.26 7.50
C LYS A 126 4.97 -15.35 7.92
N TRP A 127 4.44 -14.34 8.62
CA TRP A 127 3.01 -14.27 8.95
C TRP A 127 2.15 -14.03 7.70
N GLN A 128 2.56 -13.13 6.80
CA GLN A 128 1.88 -12.92 5.51
C GLN A 128 1.91 -14.18 4.63
N ALA A 129 3.03 -14.91 4.66
CA ALA A 129 3.19 -16.19 3.97
C ALA A 129 2.22 -17.29 4.42
N THR A 130 1.50 -17.11 5.54
CA THR A 130 0.42 -18.03 5.94
C THR A 130 -0.87 -17.84 5.13
N ALA A 131 -0.99 -16.75 4.38
CA ALA A 131 -2.18 -16.41 3.59
C ALA A 131 -1.92 -16.23 2.09
N THR A 132 -0.69 -15.94 1.67
CA THR A 132 -0.30 -15.75 0.26
C THR A 132 1.15 -16.15 0.03
N ASP A 133 1.45 -16.72 -1.14
CA ASP A 133 2.83 -17.01 -1.53
C ASP A 133 3.55 -15.76 -2.04
N TYR A 134 2.83 -14.71 -2.44
CA TYR A 134 3.35 -13.48 -3.02
C TYR A 134 3.32 -12.33 -2.01
N VAL A 135 4.05 -12.53 -0.90
CA VAL A 135 4.19 -11.55 0.17
C VAL A 135 4.56 -10.17 -0.38
N GLY A 136 3.86 -9.13 0.05
CA GLY A 136 4.11 -7.74 -0.35
C GLY A 136 3.48 -7.34 -1.69
N ALA A 137 2.90 -8.27 -2.46
CA ALA A 137 2.19 -7.97 -3.69
C ALA A 137 0.66 -8.04 -3.48
N TYR A 138 -0.04 -6.97 -3.87
CA TYR A 138 -1.50 -6.87 -3.77
C TYR A 138 -2.14 -6.70 -5.14
N SER A 139 -3.19 -7.48 -5.41
CA SER A 139 -3.91 -7.47 -6.67
C SER A 139 -4.59 -6.13 -6.94
N MET A 140 -4.64 -5.75 -8.22
CA MET A 140 -5.42 -4.62 -8.73
C MET A 140 -6.58 -5.07 -9.61
N MET A 141 -6.78 -6.38 -9.78
CA MET A 141 -7.74 -6.96 -10.72
C MET A 141 -9.17 -6.55 -10.38
N GLU A 142 -9.57 -6.74 -9.13
CA GLU A 142 -10.93 -6.46 -8.63
C GLU A 142 -11.35 -5.01 -8.87
N MET A 143 -10.40 -4.07 -8.76
CA MET A 143 -10.63 -2.65 -9.03
C MET A 143 -10.96 -2.36 -10.49
N ALA A 144 -10.48 -3.18 -11.43
CA ALA A 144 -10.77 -3.03 -12.84
C ALA A 144 -12.02 -3.77 -13.30
N GLU A 145 -12.60 -4.64 -12.47
CA GLU A 145 -13.80 -5.41 -12.80
C GLU A 145 -15.09 -4.59 -12.66
N TYR A 146 -15.11 -3.62 -11.74
CA TYR A 146 -16.30 -2.80 -11.48
C TYR A 146 -15.95 -1.32 -11.37
N ASP A 147 -16.79 -0.46 -11.91
CA ASP A 147 -16.62 0.99 -11.77
C ASP A 147 -17.21 1.55 -10.47
N GLN A 148 -17.08 2.87 -10.27
CA GLN A 148 -17.57 3.54 -9.06
C GLN A 148 -19.09 3.41 -8.85
N TYR A 149 -19.85 3.08 -9.89
CA TYR A 149 -21.30 2.91 -9.83
C TYR A 149 -21.70 1.43 -9.67
N GLY A 150 -20.74 0.54 -9.46
CA GLY A 150 -20.95 -0.89 -9.33
C GLY A 150 -21.28 -1.59 -10.66
N ASN A 151 -21.04 -0.96 -11.81
CA ASN A 151 -21.23 -1.61 -13.10
C ASN A 151 -20.04 -2.52 -13.41
N GLN A 152 -20.32 -3.75 -13.78
CA GLN A 152 -19.30 -4.71 -14.20
C GLN A 152 -18.77 -4.37 -15.59
N GLU A 153 -17.45 -4.45 -15.75
CA GLU A 153 -16.76 -4.31 -17.02
C GLU A 153 -16.85 -5.60 -17.84
N TYR A 154 -17.12 -5.46 -19.13
CA TYR A 154 -17.20 -6.60 -20.04
C TYR A 154 -15.82 -7.23 -20.28
N GLU A 155 -14.79 -6.40 -20.44
CA GLU A 155 -13.39 -6.80 -20.61
C GLU A 155 -12.53 -6.04 -19.59
N PRO A 156 -12.42 -6.53 -18.34
CA PRO A 156 -11.60 -5.90 -17.32
C PRO A 156 -10.13 -5.80 -17.73
N HIS A 157 -9.55 -4.60 -17.61
CA HIS A 157 -8.16 -4.33 -17.89
C HIS A 157 -7.53 -3.58 -16.71
N TRP A 158 -6.59 -4.22 -16.02
CA TRP A 158 -5.86 -3.70 -14.87
C TRP A 158 -4.34 -3.64 -15.10
N PRO A 159 -3.60 -2.80 -14.37
CA PRO A 159 -2.13 -2.76 -14.43
C PRO A 159 -1.48 -3.93 -13.69
N TYR A 160 -0.24 -4.28 -14.06
CA TYR A 160 0.62 -5.16 -13.27
C TYR A 160 0.90 -4.57 -11.89
N MET A 161 1.32 -3.31 -11.86
CA MET A 161 1.53 -2.57 -10.63
C MET A 161 1.25 -1.09 -10.87
N ILE A 162 1.01 -0.37 -9.78
CA ILE A 162 0.96 1.07 -9.74
C ILE A 162 2.09 1.62 -8.88
N GLU A 163 2.54 2.83 -9.22
CA GLU A 163 3.39 3.63 -8.36
C GLU A 163 2.71 4.98 -8.09
N LEU A 164 2.54 5.29 -6.81
CA LEU A 164 2.11 6.62 -6.36
C LEU A 164 3.35 7.50 -6.26
N GLU A 165 3.49 8.44 -7.19
CA GLU A 165 4.52 9.48 -7.13
C GLU A 165 3.99 10.67 -6.34
N PRO A 166 4.53 10.97 -5.15
CA PRO A 166 4.03 12.03 -4.30
C PRO A 166 4.35 13.42 -4.88
N TYR A 167 3.44 14.37 -4.67
CA TYR A 167 3.70 15.79 -4.91
C TYR A 167 4.27 16.44 -3.65
N ASP A 168 5.59 16.39 -3.50
CA ASP A 168 6.28 17.15 -2.44
C ASP A 168 6.46 18.63 -2.85
N VAL A 169 5.40 19.42 -2.66
CA VAL A 169 5.40 20.87 -2.82
C VAL A 169 5.52 21.61 -1.48
N TYR A 170 5.70 20.86 -0.39
CA TYR A 170 5.65 21.38 0.98
C TYR A 170 7.04 21.72 1.53
N GLY A 171 8.10 21.35 0.81
CA GLY A 171 9.48 21.63 1.19
C GLY A 171 9.94 20.78 2.38
N TRP A 172 9.40 19.56 2.49
CA TRP A 172 9.82 18.64 3.53
C TRP A 172 11.24 18.14 3.27
N THR A 173 12.01 18.07 4.34
CA THR A 173 13.43 17.70 4.27
C THR A 173 13.65 16.32 4.86
N ASP A 174 14.83 15.77 4.62
CA ASP A 174 15.23 14.50 5.24
C ASP A 174 15.41 14.58 6.76
N ALA A 175 15.51 15.79 7.33
CA ALA A 175 15.66 16.02 8.77
C ALA A 175 14.30 16.08 9.47
N HIS A 176 14.26 15.71 10.75
CA HIS A 176 13.05 15.81 11.55
C HIS A 176 12.63 17.28 11.67
N GLN A 177 11.42 17.59 11.21
CA GLN A 177 10.83 18.92 11.32
C GLN A 177 9.71 18.94 12.37
N ASN A 178 8.76 18.01 12.26
CA ASN A 178 7.63 17.79 13.16
C ASN A 178 7.19 16.31 13.10
N ASP A 179 6.25 15.91 13.97
CA ASP A 179 5.53 14.64 13.84
C ASP A 179 4.84 14.54 12.48
N PHE A 180 4.82 13.34 11.88
CA PHE A 180 4.30 13.17 10.53
C PHE A 180 2.81 13.50 10.41
N GLN A 181 2.00 13.29 11.46
CA GLN A 181 0.59 13.62 11.44
C GLN A 181 0.39 15.13 11.32
N ASP A 182 1.26 15.91 11.94
CA ASP A 182 1.26 17.37 11.85
C ASP A 182 1.76 17.84 10.47
N GLN A 183 2.80 17.18 9.94
CA GLN A 183 3.28 17.47 8.59
C GLN A 183 2.19 17.25 7.55
N LEU A 184 1.46 16.13 7.60
CA LEU A 184 0.45 15.80 6.60
C LEU A 184 -0.86 16.60 6.74
N GLN A 185 -1.15 17.18 7.90
CA GLN A 185 -2.32 18.06 8.11
C GLN A 185 -2.23 19.39 7.34
N VAL A 186 -1.06 19.75 6.79
CA VAL A 186 -0.92 20.93 5.92
C VAL A 186 -1.59 20.74 4.56
N ILE A 187 -1.86 19.49 4.16
CA ILE A 187 -2.51 19.15 2.90
C ILE A 187 -3.96 19.65 2.94
N LYS A 188 -4.28 20.55 2.02
CA LYS A 188 -5.60 21.19 1.89
C LYS A 188 -6.48 20.48 0.88
N PRO A 189 -7.82 20.67 0.93
CA PRO A 189 -8.70 20.19 -0.13
C PRO A 189 -8.29 20.72 -1.51
N ASN A 190 -8.58 19.94 -2.54
CA ASN A 190 -8.37 20.27 -3.95
C ASN A 190 -6.91 20.42 -4.37
N VAL A 191 -6.00 19.68 -3.73
CA VAL A 191 -4.60 19.59 -4.16
C VAL A 191 -4.29 18.19 -4.66
N SER A 192 -3.46 18.08 -5.69
CA SER A 192 -2.97 16.78 -6.12
C SER A 192 -1.95 16.28 -5.11
N MET A 193 -2.22 15.11 -4.52
CA MET A 193 -1.35 14.48 -3.53
C MET A 193 -0.36 13.53 -4.22
N PHE A 194 -0.83 12.77 -5.22
CA PHE A 194 -0.02 11.82 -5.96
C PHE A 194 -0.36 11.82 -7.44
N LYS A 195 0.65 11.60 -8.28
CA LYS A 195 0.44 11.01 -9.60
C LYS A 195 0.32 9.50 -9.44
N VAL A 196 -0.58 8.90 -10.20
CA VAL A 196 -0.72 7.45 -10.28
C VAL A 196 -0.07 7.00 -11.59
N MET A 197 1.10 6.41 -11.46
CA MET A 197 1.81 5.76 -12.54
C MET A 197 1.42 4.29 -12.56
N ALA A 198 1.41 3.67 -13.74
CA ALA A 198 1.06 2.26 -13.90
C ALA A 198 1.98 1.58 -14.91
N TYR A 199 2.22 0.30 -14.67
CA TYR A 199 2.93 -0.59 -15.57
C TYR A 199 1.98 -1.66 -16.10
N ASP A 200 1.99 -1.86 -17.41
CA ASP A 200 1.22 -2.88 -18.12
C ASP A 200 1.80 -4.29 -17.92
N GLU A 201 3.12 -4.37 -17.84
CA GLU A 201 3.88 -5.58 -17.55
C GLU A 201 5.02 -5.24 -16.57
N PRO A 202 5.69 -6.24 -15.98
CA PRO A 202 6.87 -6.02 -15.15
C PRO A 202 7.90 -5.10 -15.84
N PRO A 203 8.46 -4.09 -15.16
CA PRO A 203 9.48 -3.22 -15.74
C PRO A 203 10.67 -3.99 -16.33
N GLU A 204 11.03 -5.12 -15.71
CA GLU A 204 12.10 -6.01 -16.15
C GLU A 204 11.83 -6.69 -17.51
N LEU A 205 10.57 -6.78 -17.94
CA LEU A 205 10.16 -7.28 -19.27
C LEU A 205 10.09 -6.21 -20.35
N GLY A 206 10.35 -4.95 -20.01
CA GLY A 206 10.15 -3.83 -20.92
C GLY A 206 8.86 -3.05 -20.67
N GLY A 207 8.17 -3.36 -19.56
CA GLY A 207 6.94 -2.68 -19.17
C GLY A 207 7.10 -1.19 -19.08
N LYS A 208 6.12 -0.49 -19.65
CA LYS A 208 6.20 0.95 -19.82
C LYS A 208 5.38 1.62 -18.76
N GLU A 209 6.06 2.44 -17.98
CA GLU A 209 5.39 3.36 -17.08
C GLU A 209 4.49 4.31 -17.88
N SER A 210 3.25 4.46 -17.43
CA SER A 210 2.29 5.42 -17.96
C SER A 210 1.57 6.15 -16.84
N LEU A 211 1.33 7.46 -17.03
CA LEU A 211 0.54 8.26 -16.10
C LEU A 211 -0.95 8.01 -16.34
N ILE A 212 -1.61 7.33 -15.39
CA ILE A 212 -3.02 6.94 -15.54
C ILE A 212 -3.97 7.85 -14.79
N GLY A 213 -3.49 8.65 -13.84
CA GLY A 213 -4.33 9.60 -13.14
C GLY A 213 -3.65 10.30 -11.98
N TYR A 214 -4.47 10.92 -11.14
CA TYR A 214 -4.06 11.68 -9.99
C TYR A 214 -4.95 11.35 -8.80
N ILE A 215 -4.35 11.25 -7.61
CA ILE A 215 -5.08 11.27 -6.34
C ILE A 215 -5.14 12.71 -5.87
N VAL A 216 -6.35 13.24 -5.75
CA VAL A 216 -6.60 14.64 -5.39
C VAL A 216 -7.38 14.70 -4.09
N SER A 217 -6.93 15.51 -3.14
CA SER A 217 -7.64 15.71 -1.88
C SER A 217 -9.00 16.40 -2.10
N ARG A 218 -9.97 16.04 -1.28
CA ARG A 218 -11.33 16.60 -1.25
C ARG A 218 -11.78 17.04 0.13
N SER A 219 -10.98 16.77 1.16
CA SER A 219 -11.13 17.30 2.52
C SER A 219 -9.78 17.79 3.04
N ASP A 220 -9.80 18.46 4.19
CA ASP A 220 -8.60 18.57 5.01
C ASP A 220 -8.16 17.17 5.44
N THR A 221 -6.86 17.00 5.58
CA THR A 221 -6.24 15.82 6.18
C THR A 221 -6.37 15.91 7.69
N VAL A 222 -6.90 14.87 8.35
CA VAL A 222 -7.17 14.88 9.80
C VAL A 222 -6.69 13.61 10.49
N THR A 223 -6.42 13.67 11.79
CA THR A 223 -6.26 12.47 12.63
C THR A 223 -7.64 11.94 13.02
N SER A 224 -7.78 10.63 13.18
CA SER A 224 -9.05 10.01 13.54
C SER A 224 -8.85 8.72 14.32
N LEU A 225 -9.35 8.71 15.57
CA LEU A 225 -9.34 7.50 16.40
C LEU A 225 -10.13 6.36 15.75
N TRP A 226 -11.22 6.69 15.04
CA TRP A 226 -11.96 5.68 14.31
C TRP A 226 -11.15 5.15 13.13
N SER A 227 -10.42 6.00 12.41
CA SER A 227 -9.54 5.54 11.34
C SER A 227 -8.37 4.67 11.84
N ASP A 228 -7.87 4.95 13.04
CA ASP A 228 -6.77 4.19 13.63
C ASP A 228 -7.21 2.85 14.22
N LYS A 229 -8.48 2.72 14.65
CA LYS A 229 -8.98 1.50 15.31
C LYS A 229 -9.92 0.66 14.47
N ASN A 230 -10.71 1.28 13.61
CA ASN A 230 -11.87 0.65 12.99
C ASN A 230 -11.87 0.74 11.46
N LEU A 231 -11.20 1.71 10.82
CA LEU A 231 -11.14 1.73 9.35
C LEU A 231 -10.33 0.54 8.84
N PHE A 232 -10.96 -0.27 7.99
CA PHE A 232 -10.38 -1.48 7.42
C PHE A 232 -10.32 -1.38 5.90
N PHE A 233 -9.18 -1.80 5.36
CA PHE A 233 -8.91 -1.88 3.94
C PHE A 233 -8.67 -3.36 3.65
N GLN A 234 -9.57 -3.97 2.88
CA GLN A 234 -9.44 -5.35 2.45
C GLN A 234 -8.35 -5.44 1.39
N ALA A 235 -7.39 -6.33 1.59
CA ALA A 235 -6.37 -6.65 0.60
C ALA A 235 -6.90 -7.69 -0.40
N HIS A 236 -6.32 -7.72 -1.60
CA HIS A 236 -6.57 -8.78 -2.58
C HIS A 236 -5.28 -9.53 -2.87
N ARG A 237 -5.40 -10.86 -2.96
CA ARG A 237 -4.27 -11.77 -3.20
C ARG A 237 -3.79 -11.61 -4.64
N TYR A 238 -2.49 -11.45 -4.83
CA TYR A 238 -1.94 -11.30 -6.18
C TYR A 238 -2.14 -12.57 -7.03
N GLU A 239 -2.36 -13.72 -6.40
CA GLU A 239 -2.77 -14.97 -7.01
C GLU A 239 -4.02 -14.83 -7.89
N ASP A 240 -4.91 -13.87 -7.59
CA ASP A 240 -6.08 -13.59 -8.43
C ASP A 240 -5.67 -13.09 -9.83
N ASP A 241 -4.67 -12.20 -9.92
CA ASP A 241 -4.08 -11.76 -11.19
C ASP A 241 -3.44 -12.93 -11.94
N LEU A 242 -2.76 -13.82 -11.22
CA LEU A 242 -2.00 -14.93 -11.80
C LEU A 242 -2.88 -15.99 -12.46
N LYS A 243 -4.15 -16.09 -12.06
CA LYS A 243 -5.15 -16.94 -12.75
C LYS A 243 -5.33 -16.55 -14.21
N TYR A 244 -5.19 -15.25 -14.52
CA TYR A 244 -5.37 -14.69 -15.87
C TYR A 244 -4.04 -14.32 -16.54
N ARG A 245 -3.03 -13.95 -15.75
CA ARG A 245 -1.71 -13.50 -16.20
C ARG A 245 -0.59 -14.30 -15.54
N PRO A 246 -0.51 -15.63 -15.76
CA PRO A 246 0.45 -16.50 -15.08
C PRO A 246 1.92 -16.16 -15.38
N HIS A 247 2.19 -15.48 -16.49
CA HIS A 247 3.53 -15.03 -16.88
C HIS A 247 4.13 -13.97 -15.92
N TYR A 248 3.31 -13.31 -15.09
CA TYR A 248 3.77 -12.37 -14.06
C TYR A 248 4.58 -13.04 -12.96
N THR A 249 4.38 -14.34 -12.70
CA THR A 249 5.10 -15.11 -11.67
C THR A 249 6.63 -15.02 -11.78
N ASN A 250 7.16 -14.85 -12.99
CA ASN A 250 8.61 -14.76 -13.24
C ASN A 250 9.26 -13.51 -12.60
N TRP A 251 8.46 -12.50 -12.24
CA TRP A 251 8.93 -11.18 -11.80
C TRP A 251 8.41 -10.78 -10.43
N LEU A 252 7.58 -11.64 -9.83
CA LEU A 252 7.21 -11.53 -8.42
C LEU A 252 8.15 -12.38 -7.58
N GLN A 253 8.50 -11.89 -6.39
CA GLN A 253 9.11 -12.73 -5.37
C GLN A 253 8.02 -13.62 -4.79
N HIS A 254 8.33 -14.91 -4.62
CA HIS A 254 7.43 -15.83 -3.94
C HIS A 254 8.12 -16.50 -2.77
N TRP A 255 7.33 -16.79 -1.74
CA TRP A 255 7.75 -17.52 -0.56
C TRP A 255 7.73 -19.02 -0.82
N ASP A 256 8.84 -19.68 -0.54
CA ASP A 256 8.98 -21.14 -0.62
C ASP A 256 9.65 -21.65 0.67
N ASN A 257 8.87 -22.35 1.49
CA ASN A 257 9.35 -23.12 2.65
C ASN A 257 10.32 -22.34 3.57
N GLY A 258 10.03 -21.08 3.87
CA GLY A 258 10.83 -20.26 4.77
C GLY A 258 11.87 -19.36 4.08
N LYS A 259 11.91 -19.33 2.73
CA LYS A 259 12.82 -18.47 1.97
C LYS A 259 12.08 -17.80 0.83
N PHE A 260 12.46 -16.57 0.51
CA PHE A 260 12.06 -15.95 -0.75
C PHE A 260 12.92 -16.47 -1.89
N THR A 261 12.30 -16.67 -3.04
CA THR A 261 13.02 -16.99 -4.26
C THR A 261 13.86 -15.83 -4.76
N THR A 262 14.98 -16.16 -5.38
CA THR A 262 15.77 -15.20 -6.14
C THR A 262 15.03 -14.90 -7.44
N SER A 263 14.43 -13.71 -7.55
CA SER A 263 13.85 -13.23 -8.80
C SER A 263 14.84 -12.35 -9.56
N GLY A 264 14.56 -12.06 -10.84
CA GLY A 264 15.39 -11.17 -11.67
C GLY A 264 15.35 -9.69 -11.29
N LEU A 265 14.76 -9.33 -10.14
CA LEU A 265 14.65 -7.94 -9.66
C LEU A 265 16.05 -7.36 -9.38
N LYS A 266 16.44 -6.35 -10.16
CA LYS A 266 17.82 -5.81 -10.16
C LYS A 266 18.15 -4.81 -9.05
N SER A 267 17.20 -4.47 -8.17
CA SER A 267 17.45 -3.53 -7.06
C SER A 267 17.01 -4.14 -5.72
N PRO A 268 17.91 -4.25 -4.72
CA PRO A 268 17.57 -4.79 -3.42
C PRO A 268 16.57 -3.87 -2.69
N ALA A 269 15.76 -4.43 -1.79
CA ALA A 269 14.98 -3.62 -0.86
C ALA A 269 15.92 -2.74 -0.01
N PRO A 270 15.49 -1.54 0.42
CA PRO A 270 16.30 -0.69 1.29
C PRO A 270 16.65 -1.43 2.58
N LYS A 271 17.94 -1.54 2.92
CA LYS A 271 18.37 -2.13 4.19
C LYS A 271 18.09 -1.16 5.33
N GLN A 272 17.11 -1.45 6.18
CA GLN A 272 16.82 -0.68 7.39
C GLN A 272 16.62 -1.62 8.60
N LYS A 273 16.75 -1.08 9.83
CA LYS A 273 16.55 -1.85 11.07
C LYS A 273 15.10 -2.32 11.14
N CYS A 274 14.86 -3.59 11.43
CA CYS A 274 13.55 -4.21 11.48
C CYS A 274 12.56 -3.44 12.38
N PRO A 275 11.31 -3.19 11.93
CA PRO A 275 10.28 -2.59 12.77
C PRO A 275 9.87 -3.45 13.97
N PHE A 276 10.17 -4.76 13.93
CA PHE A 276 9.82 -5.74 14.96
C PHE A 276 10.95 -6.06 15.92
N PHE A 277 12.07 -5.33 15.88
CA PHE A 277 13.23 -5.65 16.71
C PHE A 277 12.92 -5.64 18.21
N PHE A 278 11.97 -4.82 18.66
CA PHE A 278 11.49 -4.79 20.04
C PHE A 278 10.98 -6.17 20.53
N LEU A 279 10.46 -7.02 19.65
CA LEU A 279 9.99 -8.37 20.02
C LEU A 279 11.16 -9.30 20.37
N PHE A 280 12.31 -9.10 19.73
CA PHE A 280 13.53 -9.83 20.05
C PHE A 280 14.14 -9.32 21.36
N GLU A 281 14.09 -7.99 21.60
CA GLU A 281 14.48 -7.38 22.87
C GLU A 281 13.61 -7.88 24.04
N GLU A 282 12.28 -7.92 23.88
CA GLU A 282 11.33 -8.45 24.87
C GLU A 282 11.54 -9.95 25.14
N ALA A 283 11.97 -10.72 24.14
CA ALA A 283 12.28 -12.14 24.26
C ALA A 283 13.69 -12.43 24.81
N GLY A 284 14.52 -11.40 25.04
CA GLY A 284 15.91 -11.56 25.47
C GLY A 284 16.83 -12.20 24.42
N LEU A 285 16.48 -12.03 23.13
CA LEU A 285 17.19 -12.58 21.97
C LEU A 285 18.04 -11.53 21.24
N ALA A 286 18.09 -10.30 21.74
CA ALA A 286 18.78 -9.15 21.16
C ALA A 286 20.00 -8.71 21.99
#